data_AF-A0A936WHQ2-F1
#
_entry.id   AF-A0A936WHQ2-F1
#
_cell.length_a   1.000
_cell.length_b   1.000
_cell.length_c   1.000
_cell.angle_alpha   90.00
_cell.angle_beta   90.00
_cell.angle_gamma   90.00
#
_symmetry.space_group_name_H-M   'P 1'
#
loop_
_entity.id
_entity.type
_entity.pdbx_description
1 polymer ?
#
loop_
_entity_poly.entity_id
_entity_poly.type
_entity_poly.pdbx_seq_one_letter_code
_entity_poly.pdbx_strand_id
1 'polypeptide(L)'
;MGADALGVICHEYGHQLGLPDLYDTSVPGGRSTVGSWDLMDYPYTGVPVGANPPHLGAWSKRFLGFGSAVAVSSGSVALTAAETAPGGSLEIFRAGSEYFLLEYRRASAGTYDQGLPQSAGLAVWHVDENVVNDFVTTGNNVVNSPNSRGHVGVDLVEADGTAANPNAGDLGRGNGFVDGQTLAAPSSNLFAGTVTGLVMTAIQGVGGSTVTAEVLFLGAAPTQSVVRAISYPNPATGLSRPGAPPGTWSTLRVQLARPVAPAALKATLYTLQGVRVRSVSGDAFTFRQDLSKDFEWVYEWDWNGRDESGEDAASGVYSLLFEADGDKVRKSILVQR
;
A
#
# COMPACT_ATOMS: atom_id res chain seq x y z
N MET A 1 3.92 -18.59 40.87
CA MET A 1 2.62 -17.92 40.63
C MET A 1 2.83 -17.03 39.41
N GLY A 2 2.39 -17.50 38.25
CA GLY A 2 2.58 -16.81 36.98
C GLY A 2 1.57 -15.68 36.88
N ALA A 3 2.05 -14.43 36.87
CA ALA A 3 1.23 -13.32 36.43
C ALA A 3 1.03 -13.51 34.94
N ASP A 4 -0.22 -13.67 34.48
CA ASP A 4 -0.53 -13.52 33.08
C ASP A 4 0.00 -12.15 32.64
N ALA A 5 0.82 -12.13 31.59
CA ALA A 5 1.48 -10.91 31.15
C ALA A 5 0.43 -9.83 30.85
N LEU A 6 0.75 -8.56 31.10
CA LEU A 6 -0.16 -7.41 30.94
C LEU A 6 -0.96 -7.46 29.63
N GLY A 7 -0.32 -7.85 28.53
CA GLY A 7 -0.95 -7.98 27.23
C GLY A 7 -2.12 -8.95 27.19
N VAL A 8 -2.04 -10.11 27.86
CA VAL A 8 -3.16 -11.07 27.94
C VAL A 8 -4.33 -10.42 28.68
N ILE A 9 -4.07 -9.77 29.81
CA ILE A 9 -5.11 -9.08 30.57
C ILE A 9 -5.77 -7.98 29.71
N CYS A 10 -4.98 -7.19 28.97
CA CYS A 10 -5.50 -6.16 28.07
C CYS A 10 -6.34 -6.74 26.93
N HIS A 11 -5.90 -7.85 26.33
CA HIS A 11 -6.60 -8.55 25.25
C HIS A 11 -7.96 -9.09 25.73
N GLU A 12 -7.97 -9.82 26.85
CA GLU A 12 -9.22 -10.35 27.45
C GLU A 12 -10.17 -9.23 27.88
N TYR A 13 -9.63 -8.09 28.36
CA TYR A 13 -10.45 -6.92 28.65
C TYR A 13 -11.05 -6.31 27.38
N GLY A 14 -10.33 -6.36 26.24
CA GLY A 14 -10.87 -6.00 24.93
C GLY A 14 -12.13 -6.80 24.58
N HIS A 15 -12.15 -8.11 24.84
CA HIS A 15 -13.36 -8.93 24.68
C HIS A 15 -14.49 -8.50 25.61
N GLN A 16 -14.20 -8.12 26.86
CA GLN A 16 -15.22 -7.59 27.77
C GLN A 16 -15.84 -6.26 27.27
N LEU A 17 -15.09 -5.49 26.46
CA LEU A 17 -15.59 -4.30 25.78
C LEU A 17 -16.30 -4.60 24.45
N GLY A 18 -16.29 -5.86 24.00
CA GLY A 18 -16.99 -6.32 22.81
C GLY A 18 -16.13 -6.48 21.56
N LEU A 19 -14.80 -6.42 21.66
CA LEU A 19 -13.92 -6.68 20.51
C LEU A 19 -13.79 -8.19 20.22
N PRO A 20 -13.73 -8.59 18.95
CA PRO A 20 -13.37 -9.94 18.54
C PRO A 20 -11.85 -10.15 18.57
N ASP A 21 -11.43 -11.40 18.47
CA ASP A 21 -10.08 -11.76 18.03
C ASP A 21 -9.88 -11.32 16.57
N LEU A 22 -8.71 -10.75 16.33
CA LEU A 22 -8.24 -10.38 14.99
C LEU A 22 -7.15 -11.32 14.47
N TYR A 23 -6.93 -12.47 15.12
CA TYR A 23 -6.20 -13.60 14.55
C TYR A 23 -7.17 -14.68 14.05
N ASP A 24 -6.68 -15.63 13.25
CA ASP A 24 -7.45 -16.81 12.85
C ASP A 24 -7.61 -17.77 14.03
N THR A 25 -8.82 -17.83 14.59
CA THR A 25 -9.19 -18.67 15.74
C THR A 25 -9.55 -20.11 15.35
N SER A 26 -9.64 -20.41 14.04
CA SER A 26 -10.08 -21.74 13.56
C SER A 26 -9.04 -22.83 13.74
N VAL A 27 -7.80 -22.48 14.06
CA VAL A 27 -6.68 -23.41 14.22
C VAL A 27 -6.11 -23.38 15.65
N PRO A 28 -5.62 -24.54 16.16
CA PRO A 28 -5.04 -24.59 17.50
C PRO A 28 -3.90 -23.59 17.70
N GLY A 29 -4.03 -22.76 18.74
CA GLY A 29 -3.06 -21.74 19.10
C GLY A 29 -3.14 -20.45 18.28
N GLY A 30 -4.12 -20.32 17.38
CA GLY A 30 -4.33 -19.12 16.57
C GLY A 30 -3.28 -18.90 15.48
N ARG A 31 -3.62 -18.13 14.44
CA ARG A 31 -2.65 -17.60 13.48
C ARG A 31 -2.84 -16.11 13.29
N SER A 32 -1.80 -15.36 13.63
CA SER A 32 -1.79 -13.91 13.52
C SER A 32 -2.01 -13.47 12.07
N THR A 33 -2.89 -12.51 11.84
CA THR A 33 -3.22 -12.01 10.50
C THR A 33 -2.81 -10.54 10.34
N VAL A 34 -3.18 -9.68 11.29
CA VAL A 34 -2.79 -8.26 11.34
C VAL A 34 -1.54 -8.01 12.20
N GLY A 35 -1.05 -9.02 12.91
CA GLY A 35 0.22 -8.96 13.64
C GLY A 35 0.15 -8.10 14.89
N SER A 36 1.33 -7.62 15.33
CA SER A 36 1.39 -6.74 16.51
C SER A 36 0.88 -5.32 16.24
N TRP A 37 0.25 -5.05 15.10
CA TRP A 37 -0.39 -3.77 14.81
C TRP A 37 -1.73 -3.60 15.56
N ASP A 38 -2.36 -4.70 16.01
CA ASP A 38 -3.52 -4.67 16.90
C ASP A 38 -3.32 -5.59 18.12
N LEU A 39 -3.70 -5.09 19.30
CA LEU A 39 -3.76 -5.85 20.55
C LEU A 39 -4.67 -7.07 20.45
N MET A 40 -5.75 -6.99 19.66
CA MET A 40 -6.70 -8.09 19.48
C MET A 40 -6.18 -9.21 18.58
N ASP A 41 -4.99 -9.06 18.00
CA ASP A 41 -4.29 -10.14 17.32
C ASP A 41 -3.10 -10.63 18.14
N TYR A 42 -2.10 -9.76 18.37
CA TYR A 42 -0.84 -10.18 18.97
C TYR A 42 -0.47 -9.36 20.22
N PRO A 43 -0.90 -9.79 21.42
CA PRO A 43 -0.70 -9.05 22.67
C PRO A 43 0.68 -9.26 23.32
N TYR A 44 1.57 -10.05 22.71
CA TYR A 44 2.75 -10.61 23.37
C TYR A 44 4.03 -9.77 23.24
N THR A 45 3.94 -8.50 22.86
CA THR A 45 5.10 -7.61 22.72
C THR A 45 5.72 -7.21 24.07
N GLY A 46 7.00 -6.82 24.04
CA GLY A 46 7.77 -6.40 25.22
C GLY A 46 8.67 -7.47 25.83
N VAL A 47 9.51 -7.05 26.78
CA VAL A 47 10.41 -7.93 27.56
C VAL A 47 10.21 -7.64 29.06
N PRO A 48 9.78 -8.62 29.87
CA PRO A 48 9.39 -9.99 29.47
C PRO A 48 8.19 -10.01 28.52
N VAL A 49 7.99 -11.14 27.83
CA VAL A 49 6.94 -11.31 26.80
C VAL A 49 5.57 -10.87 27.33
N GLY A 50 4.86 -10.03 26.57
CA GLY A 50 3.55 -9.47 26.93
C GLY A 50 3.57 -8.37 27.99
N ALA A 51 4.74 -7.90 28.44
CA ALA A 51 4.82 -6.79 29.41
C ALA A 51 4.49 -5.42 28.82
N ASN A 52 4.48 -5.30 27.50
CA ASN A 52 4.23 -4.05 26.80
C ASN A 52 3.42 -4.32 25.54
N PRO A 53 2.11 -4.57 25.66
CA PRO A 53 1.23 -4.85 24.53
C PRO A 53 1.12 -3.65 23.56
N PRO A 54 0.84 -3.88 22.27
CA PRO A 54 0.64 -2.79 21.32
C PRO A 54 -0.68 -2.05 21.58
N HIS A 55 -0.85 -0.88 20.99
CA HIS A 55 -2.18 -0.26 20.96
C HIS A 55 -3.17 -1.08 20.12
N LEU A 56 -4.46 -0.97 20.47
CA LEU A 56 -5.57 -1.28 19.56
C LEU A 56 -5.36 -0.55 18.23
N GLY A 57 -5.70 -1.20 17.11
CA GLY A 57 -5.68 -0.61 15.78
C GLY A 57 -6.81 0.41 15.56
N ALA A 58 -6.75 1.12 14.44
CA ALA A 58 -7.74 2.14 14.09
C ALA A 58 -9.18 1.62 14.09
N TRP A 59 -9.39 0.42 13.52
CA TRP A 59 -10.70 -0.22 13.50
C TRP A 59 -11.19 -0.52 14.91
N SER A 60 -10.38 -1.19 15.74
CA SER A 60 -10.74 -1.55 17.11
C SER A 60 -11.06 -0.31 17.97
N LYS A 61 -10.26 0.76 17.85
CA LYS A 61 -10.51 2.05 18.53
C LYS A 61 -11.83 2.67 18.07
N ARG A 62 -12.12 2.66 16.77
CA ARG A 62 -13.38 3.18 16.20
C ARG A 62 -14.58 2.36 16.65
N PHE A 63 -14.46 1.03 16.65
CA PHE A 63 -15.52 0.12 17.09
C PHE A 63 -15.92 0.39 18.55
N LEU A 64 -14.94 0.63 19.42
CA LEU A 64 -15.18 0.98 20.83
C LEU A 64 -15.55 2.46 21.08
N GLY A 65 -15.54 3.30 20.05
CA GLY A 65 -15.82 4.74 20.18
C GLY A 65 -14.67 5.54 20.82
N PHE A 66 -13.45 5.01 20.88
CA PHE A 66 -12.25 5.71 21.35
C PHE A 66 -11.55 6.54 20.27
N GLY A 67 -12.08 6.53 19.04
CA GLY A 67 -11.60 7.34 17.93
C GLY A 67 -12.67 7.46 16.86
N SER A 68 -12.43 8.37 15.92
CA SER A 68 -13.29 8.55 14.74
C SER A 68 -12.41 8.65 13.51
N ALA A 69 -12.83 7.99 12.43
CA ALA A 69 -12.19 8.15 11.13
C ALA A 69 -12.83 9.34 10.40
N VAL A 70 -12.01 10.31 10.00
CA VAL A 70 -12.46 11.42 9.16
C VAL A 70 -12.36 10.98 7.70
N ALA A 71 -13.48 10.99 6.98
CA ALA A 71 -13.47 10.72 5.55
C ALA A 71 -12.69 11.81 4.80
N VAL A 72 -11.81 11.41 3.88
CA VAL A 72 -11.00 12.34 3.10
C VAL A 72 -11.38 12.33 1.62
N SER A 73 -11.27 13.49 0.99
CA SER A 73 -11.25 13.64 -0.47
C SER A 73 -9.82 13.54 -0.99
N SER A 74 -9.64 13.53 -2.32
CA SER A 74 -8.30 13.61 -2.89
C SER A 74 -7.55 14.85 -2.43
N GLY A 75 -6.27 14.68 -2.15
CA GLY A 75 -5.35 15.74 -1.71
C GLY A 75 -4.39 15.28 -0.62
N SER A 76 -3.67 16.27 -0.09
CA SER A 76 -2.69 16.08 0.98
C SER A 76 -3.37 15.78 2.31
N VAL A 77 -2.93 14.72 2.98
CA VAL A 77 -3.38 14.34 4.31
C VAL A 77 -2.20 14.31 5.27
N ALA A 78 -2.46 14.57 6.55
CA ALA A 78 -1.47 14.48 7.61
C ALA A 78 -2.04 13.69 8.80
N LEU A 79 -1.22 12.79 9.35
CA LEU A 79 -1.58 12.02 10.54
C LEU A 79 -0.50 12.18 11.60
N THR A 80 -0.94 12.35 12.85
CA THR A 80 -0.06 12.30 14.02
C THR A 80 0.01 10.87 14.53
N ALA A 81 1.17 10.48 15.04
CA ALA A 81 1.43 9.12 15.49
C ALA A 81 0.50 8.74 16.67
N ALA A 82 -0.16 7.59 16.57
CA ALA A 82 -1.25 7.20 17.48
C ALA A 82 -0.80 7.03 18.94
N GLU A 83 0.50 6.85 19.20
CA GLU A 83 1.07 6.82 20.55
C GLU A 83 1.06 8.19 21.23
N THR A 84 0.97 9.28 20.46
CA THR A 84 0.91 10.67 20.98
C THR A 84 -0.46 11.33 20.79
N ALA A 85 -1.21 10.92 19.77
CA ALA A 85 -2.57 11.39 19.49
C ALA A 85 -3.50 10.19 19.25
N PRO A 86 -3.88 9.44 20.32
CA PRO A 86 -4.67 8.24 20.18
C PRO A 86 -6.05 8.55 19.59
N GLY A 87 -6.54 7.68 18.70
CA GLY A 87 -7.85 7.80 18.06
C GLY A 87 -7.87 8.59 16.76
N GLY A 88 -6.74 9.18 16.35
CA GLY A 88 -6.57 9.81 15.04
C GLY A 88 -6.46 8.77 13.93
N SER A 89 -7.46 8.70 13.07
CA SER A 89 -7.44 7.90 11.84
C SER A 89 -8.21 8.60 10.74
N LEU A 90 -7.94 8.23 9.49
CA LEU A 90 -8.66 8.71 8.33
C LEU A 90 -9.38 7.55 7.67
N GLU A 91 -10.54 7.81 7.09
CA GLU A 91 -11.17 6.87 6.18
C GLU A 91 -10.84 7.31 4.76
N ILE A 92 -10.02 6.49 4.09
CA ILE A 92 -9.43 6.86 2.81
C ILE A 92 -10.16 6.22 1.63
N PHE A 93 -11.22 5.44 1.84
CA PHE A 93 -12.14 4.97 0.80
C PHE A 93 -13.30 4.19 1.44
N ARG A 94 -14.51 4.25 0.87
CA ARG A 94 -15.64 3.34 1.21
C ARG A 94 -16.44 2.97 -0.04
N ALA A 95 -16.80 1.69 -0.15
CA ALA A 95 -17.79 1.15 -1.06
C ALA A 95 -18.76 0.23 -0.31
N GLY A 96 -19.95 0.74 0.04
CA GLY A 96 -20.93 -0.02 0.82
C GLY A 96 -20.39 -0.35 2.22
N SER A 97 -20.33 -1.64 2.56
CA SER A 97 -19.80 -2.16 3.83
C SER A 97 -18.28 -2.26 3.86
N GLU A 98 -17.61 -2.07 2.71
CA GLU A 98 -16.17 -2.28 2.58
C GLU A 98 -15.43 -0.95 2.54
N TYR A 99 -14.36 -0.81 3.31
CA TYR A 99 -13.63 0.47 3.42
C TYR A 99 -12.18 0.31 3.85
N PHE A 100 -11.43 1.40 3.68
CA PHE A 100 -10.03 1.51 4.08
C PHE A 100 -9.85 2.58 5.15
N LEU A 101 -9.17 2.24 6.26
CA LEU A 101 -8.73 3.19 7.27
C LEU A 101 -7.22 3.39 7.20
N LEU A 102 -6.78 4.60 7.50
CA LEU A 102 -5.38 4.97 7.58
C LEU A 102 -5.04 5.42 9.01
N GLU A 103 -4.00 4.86 9.59
CA GLU A 103 -3.46 5.23 10.90
C GLU A 103 -1.94 5.28 10.84
N TYR A 104 -1.34 6.26 11.53
CA TYR A 104 0.11 6.34 11.68
C TYR A 104 0.54 5.76 13.03
N ARG A 105 1.42 4.76 13.01
CA ARG A 105 1.97 4.14 14.23
C ARG A 105 3.48 4.23 14.24
N ARG A 106 4.06 4.37 15.44
CA ARG A 106 5.50 4.46 15.62
C ARG A 106 5.95 3.79 16.92
N ALA A 107 6.95 2.92 16.79
CA ALA A 107 7.67 2.36 17.91
C ALA A 107 8.51 3.45 18.59
N SER A 108 8.06 3.89 19.77
CA SER A 108 8.73 4.92 20.56
C SER A 108 9.03 4.38 21.94
N ALA A 109 10.29 4.46 22.38
CA ALA A 109 10.68 3.96 23.69
C ALA A 109 9.83 4.55 24.81
N GLY A 110 9.33 3.70 25.71
CA GLY A 110 8.45 4.11 26.81
C GLY A 110 6.97 4.27 26.46
N THR A 111 6.56 3.97 25.22
CA THR A 111 5.14 3.87 24.84
C THR A 111 4.69 2.41 24.74
N TYR A 112 3.40 2.16 24.47
CA TYR A 112 2.89 0.80 24.24
C TYR A 112 3.31 0.21 22.88
N ASP A 113 3.57 1.06 21.89
CA ASP A 113 4.00 0.62 20.56
C ASP A 113 5.51 0.38 20.43
N GLN A 114 6.32 0.55 21.48
CA GLN A 114 7.78 0.29 21.41
C GLN A 114 8.12 -1.13 20.97
N GLY A 115 7.21 -2.09 21.14
CA GLY A 115 7.36 -3.47 20.72
C GLY A 115 6.89 -3.78 19.30
N LEU A 116 6.44 -2.79 18.51
CA LEU A 116 6.02 -3.02 17.13
C LEU A 116 7.13 -3.68 16.28
N PRO A 117 6.77 -4.53 15.31
CA PRO A 117 7.70 -5.25 14.44
C PRO A 117 8.49 -4.34 13.48
N GLN A 118 8.07 -3.07 13.38
CA GLN A 118 8.60 -2.03 12.51
C GLN A 118 8.69 -0.71 13.30
N SER A 119 9.72 0.10 13.02
CA SER A 119 9.98 1.32 13.78
C SER A 119 8.89 2.38 13.61
N ALA A 120 8.30 2.50 12.42
CA ALA A 120 7.17 3.39 12.14
C ALA A 120 6.55 3.04 10.78
N GLY A 121 5.27 3.36 10.58
CA GLY A 121 4.63 3.25 9.28
C GLY A 121 3.16 3.66 9.28
N LEU A 122 2.64 3.91 8.08
CA LEU A 122 1.21 4.06 7.84
C LEU A 122 0.56 2.67 7.73
N ALA A 123 -0.26 2.32 8.71
CA ALA A 123 -1.10 1.12 8.70
C ALA A 123 -2.37 1.41 7.89
N VAL A 124 -2.63 0.58 6.88
CA VAL A 124 -3.83 0.65 6.04
C VAL A 124 -4.72 -0.53 6.39
N TRP A 125 -5.82 -0.27 7.09
CA TRP A 125 -6.79 -1.29 7.49
C TRP A 125 -7.82 -1.49 6.39
N HIS A 126 -8.07 -2.73 5.96
CA HIS A 126 -9.07 -3.08 4.96
C HIS A 126 -10.18 -3.88 5.64
N VAL A 127 -11.41 -3.34 5.64
CA VAL A 127 -12.50 -3.84 6.47
C VAL A 127 -13.72 -4.19 5.63
N ASP A 128 -14.33 -5.35 5.87
CA ASP A 128 -15.72 -5.67 5.46
C ASP A 128 -16.63 -5.70 6.69
N GLU A 129 -17.47 -4.67 6.83
CA GLU A 129 -18.46 -4.56 7.90
C GLU A 129 -19.44 -5.74 7.92
N ASN A 130 -19.68 -6.45 6.81
CA ASN A 130 -20.57 -7.60 6.85
C ASN A 130 -19.99 -8.74 7.69
N VAL A 131 -18.70 -9.04 7.55
CA VAL A 131 -18.01 -10.07 8.35
C VAL A 131 -18.00 -9.66 9.82
N VAL A 132 -17.70 -8.39 10.10
CA VAL A 132 -17.73 -7.83 11.46
C VAL A 132 -19.13 -7.94 12.06
N ASN A 133 -20.17 -7.60 11.29
CA ASN A 133 -21.56 -7.65 11.76
C ASN A 133 -22.03 -9.08 12.03
N ASP A 134 -21.51 -10.07 11.31
CA ASP A 134 -21.78 -11.48 11.61
C ASP A 134 -21.27 -11.82 13.04
N PHE A 135 -20.11 -11.33 13.46
CA PHE A 135 -19.65 -11.44 14.86
C PHE A 135 -20.56 -10.67 15.82
N VAL A 136 -20.89 -9.41 15.56
CA VAL A 136 -21.72 -8.59 16.46
C VAL A 136 -23.09 -9.23 16.70
N THR A 137 -23.65 -9.88 15.68
CA THR A 137 -24.99 -10.48 15.75
C THR A 137 -24.99 -11.88 16.35
N THR A 138 -23.95 -12.68 16.12
CA THR A 138 -23.91 -14.10 16.54
C THR A 138 -23.03 -14.36 17.76
N GLY A 139 -22.13 -13.43 18.11
CA GLY A 139 -21.06 -13.63 19.08
C GLY A 139 -19.97 -14.60 18.61
N ASN A 140 -19.99 -15.04 17.35
CA ASN A 140 -19.02 -16.01 16.85
C ASN A 140 -17.69 -15.33 16.54
N ASN A 141 -16.68 -15.63 17.36
CA ASN A 141 -15.38 -14.97 17.35
C ASN A 141 -14.45 -15.50 16.24
N VAL A 142 -14.83 -15.21 15.00
CA VAL A 142 -14.21 -15.75 13.77
C VAL A 142 -13.98 -14.66 12.71
N VAL A 143 -13.87 -13.40 13.13
CA VAL A 143 -13.79 -12.24 12.20
C VAL A 143 -12.64 -12.38 11.20
N ASN A 144 -11.49 -12.88 11.64
CA ASN A 144 -10.34 -13.13 10.77
C ASN A 144 -10.06 -14.62 10.52
N SER A 145 -11.05 -15.48 10.72
CA SER A 145 -10.95 -16.90 10.37
C SER A 145 -11.44 -17.16 8.93
N PRO A 146 -11.00 -18.25 8.29
CA PRO A 146 -11.53 -18.69 7.01
C PRO A 146 -13.05 -18.82 7.05
N ASN A 147 -13.72 -18.19 6.09
CA ASN A 147 -15.18 -18.17 5.99
C ASN A 147 -15.64 -18.30 4.52
N SER A 148 -16.95 -18.41 4.30
CA SER A 148 -17.53 -18.62 2.97
C SER A 148 -17.39 -17.44 2.01
N ARG A 149 -17.00 -16.26 2.49
CA ARG A 149 -16.74 -15.06 1.66
C ARG A 149 -15.33 -15.05 1.07
N GLY A 150 -14.44 -15.92 1.56
CA GLY A 150 -13.08 -16.07 1.03
C GLY A 150 -12.11 -14.94 1.41
N HIS A 151 -12.45 -14.11 2.39
CA HIS A 151 -11.62 -13.03 2.92
C HIS A 151 -11.93 -12.78 4.41
N VAL A 152 -11.03 -12.10 5.11
CA VAL A 152 -11.18 -11.75 6.53
C VAL A 152 -11.98 -10.47 6.73
N GLY A 153 -12.47 -10.22 7.94
CA GLY A 153 -13.29 -9.04 8.24
C GLY A 153 -12.50 -7.77 8.49
N VAL A 154 -11.35 -7.86 9.15
CA VAL A 154 -10.48 -6.72 9.48
C VAL A 154 -9.04 -7.09 9.16
N ASP A 155 -8.52 -6.56 8.07
CA ASP A 155 -7.18 -6.88 7.58
C ASP A 155 -6.23 -5.68 7.61
N LEU A 156 -4.94 -5.95 7.47
CA LEU A 156 -3.91 -4.95 7.23
C LEU A 156 -3.37 -5.14 5.81
N VAL A 157 -3.48 -4.10 4.96
CA VAL A 157 -2.86 -4.15 3.63
C VAL A 157 -1.35 -4.13 3.78
N GLU A 158 -0.68 -5.20 3.36
CA GLU A 158 0.74 -5.40 3.60
C GLU A 158 1.59 -4.62 2.60
N ALA A 159 2.30 -3.59 3.10
CA ALA A 159 3.17 -2.75 2.27
C ALA A 159 4.35 -3.51 1.63
N ASP A 160 4.73 -4.66 2.18
CA ASP A 160 5.76 -5.53 1.62
C ASP A 160 5.22 -6.48 0.52
N GLY A 161 3.90 -6.53 0.34
CA GLY A 161 3.21 -7.39 -0.61
C GLY A 161 3.13 -8.86 -0.20
N THR A 162 3.45 -9.21 1.05
CA THR A 162 3.41 -10.59 1.55
C THR A 162 2.17 -10.81 2.40
N ALA A 163 1.17 -11.51 1.85
CA ALA A 163 -0.02 -11.88 2.62
C ALA A 163 0.31 -12.79 3.81
N ALA A 164 -0.49 -12.71 4.87
CA ALA A 164 -0.34 -13.54 6.06
C ALA A 164 -0.26 -15.04 5.73
N ASN A 165 0.72 -15.73 6.31
CA ASN A 165 0.92 -17.15 6.05
C ASN A 165 -0.13 -18.00 6.80
N PRO A 166 -0.91 -18.86 6.13
CA PRO A 166 -1.97 -19.62 6.80
C PRO A 166 -1.44 -20.62 7.85
N ASN A 167 -0.17 -21.03 7.76
CA ASN A 167 0.45 -21.98 8.69
C ASN A 167 1.30 -21.31 9.77
N ALA A 168 1.83 -20.11 9.53
CA ALA A 168 2.77 -19.42 10.42
C ALA A 168 2.22 -18.10 10.99
N GLY A 169 1.14 -17.57 10.41
CA GLY A 169 0.67 -16.21 10.62
C GLY A 169 1.62 -15.16 10.02
N ASP A 170 1.33 -13.90 10.32
CA ASP A 170 2.22 -12.77 10.09
C ASP A 170 2.27 -11.89 11.35
N LEU A 171 3.48 -11.55 11.78
CA LEU A 171 3.70 -10.66 12.93
C LEU A 171 3.61 -9.17 12.55
N GLY A 172 3.46 -8.85 11.27
CA GLY A 172 3.31 -7.51 10.74
C GLY A 172 4.63 -6.84 10.35
N ARG A 173 5.66 -7.60 9.98
CA ARG A 173 6.99 -7.05 9.66
C ARG A 173 7.01 -6.47 8.25
N GLY A 174 7.05 -5.14 8.16
CA GLY A 174 7.09 -4.45 6.86
C GLY A 174 5.72 -4.09 6.31
N ASN A 175 4.64 -4.36 7.05
CA ASN A 175 3.28 -4.11 6.59
C ASN A 175 2.90 -2.63 6.64
N GLY A 176 3.60 -1.81 7.43
CA GLY A 176 3.37 -0.37 7.48
C GLY A 176 4.05 0.34 6.32
N PHE A 177 3.31 1.16 5.56
CA PHE A 177 3.87 1.92 4.45
C PHE A 177 4.85 2.99 4.95
N VAL A 178 6.01 3.10 4.30
CA VAL A 178 7.09 4.05 4.62
C VAL A 178 7.33 5.07 3.51
N ASP A 179 8.22 6.04 3.78
CA ASP A 179 8.55 7.11 2.85
C ASP A 179 8.89 6.60 1.44
N GLY A 180 8.31 7.24 0.44
CA GLY A 180 8.49 6.90 -0.98
C GLY A 180 7.71 5.69 -1.49
N GLN A 181 7.07 4.89 -0.62
CA GLN A 181 6.19 3.81 -1.06
C GLN A 181 4.85 4.33 -1.57
N THR A 182 4.11 3.46 -2.26
CA THR A 182 2.81 3.77 -2.85
C THR A 182 1.85 2.62 -2.63
N LEU A 183 0.65 2.93 -2.13
CA LEU A 183 -0.50 2.04 -2.17
C LEU A 183 -1.23 2.26 -3.50
N ALA A 184 -1.44 1.19 -4.25
CA ALA A 184 -2.18 1.19 -5.50
C ALA A 184 -2.74 -0.21 -5.76
N ALA A 185 -3.53 -0.37 -6.82
CA ALA A 185 -3.99 -1.67 -7.26
C ALA A 185 -2.77 -2.59 -7.58
N PRO A 186 -2.84 -3.89 -7.23
CA PRO A 186 -4.02 -4.59 -6.71
C PRO A 186 -4.27 -4.42 -5.20
N SER A 187 -3.30 -3.94 -4.41
CA SER A 187 -3.40 -3.84 -2.95
C SER A 187 -4.47 -2.86 -2.44
N SER A 188 -4.93 -1.93 -3.28
CA SER A 188 -6.07 -1.05 -2.96
C SER A 188 -7.40 -1.51 -3.56
N ASN A 189 -7.49 -2.73 -4.11
CA ASN A 189 -8.75 -3.28 -4.60
C ASN A 189 -9.62 -3.76 -3.44
N LEU A 190 -10.92 -3.86 -3.69
CA LEU A 190 -11.84 -4.57 -2.80
C LEU A 190 -11.51 -6.07 -2.74
N PHE A 191 -12.00 -6.79 -1.72
CA PHE A 191 -11.76 -8.22 -1.51
C PHE A 191 -12.20 -9.07 -2.71
N ALA A 192 -13.26 -8.67 -3.41
CA ALA A 192 -13.71 -9.31 -4.65
C ALA A 192 -12.85 -8.98 -5.89
N GLY A 193 -11.75 -8.24 -5.72
CA GLY A 193 -10.85 -7.78 -6.78
C GLY A 193 -11.31 -6.53 -7.52
N THR A 194 -12.42 -5.91 -7.11
CA THR A 194 -12.94 -4.69 -7.74
C THR A 194 -11.97 -3.54 -7.54
N VAL A 195 -11.56 -2.89 -8.63
CA VAL A 195 -10.62 -1.76 -8.59
C VAL A 195 -11.33 -0.52 -8.03
N THR A 196 -10.73 0.11 -7.03
CA THR A 196 -11.29 1.26 -6.31
C THR A 196 -10.89 2.61 -6.91
N GLY A 197 -9.74 2.65 -7.60
CA GLY A 197 -9.12 3.92 -7.99
C GLY A 197 -8.47 4.68 -6.84
N LEU A 198 -8.34 4.06 -5.66
CA LEU A 198 -7.58 4.59 -4.53
C LEU A 198 -6.08 4.44 -4.80
N VAL A 199 -5.35 5.55 -4.71
CA VAL A 199 -3.89 5.58 -4.64
C VAL A 199 -3.45 6.45 -3.48
N MET A 200 -2.50 5.98 -2.68
CA MET A 200 -1.78 6.79 -1.70
C MET A 200 -0.31 6.82 -2.08
N THR A 201 0.25 8.03 -2.21
CA THR A 201 1.63 8.25 -2.65
C THR A 201 2.27 9.38 -1.87
N ALA A 202 3.50 9.76 -2.24
CA ALA A 202 4.24 10.87 -1.64
C ALA A 202 4.28 10.81 -0.10
N ILE A 203 4.38 9.59 0.44
CA ILE A 203 4.51 9.36 1.88
C ILE A 203 5.84 9.96 2.32
N GLN A 204 5.78 10.84 3.33
CA GLN A 204 6.93 11.55 3.86
C GLN A 204 6.81 11.77 5.37
N GLY A 205 7.94 11.71 6.08
CA GLY A 205 8.01 12.04 7.50
C GLY A 205 7.83 10.84 8.43
N VAL A 206 7.85 9.61 7.91
CA VAL A 206 7.80 8.40 8.73
C VAL A 206 8.97 8.34 9.71
N GLY A 207 8.68 8.07 10.97
CA GLY A 207 9.61 8.18 12.11
C GLY A 207 9.49 9.51 12.86
N GLY A 208 8.96 10.56 12.23
CA GLY A 208 8.60 11.83 12.85
C GLY A 208 7.34 11.75 13.72
N SER A 209 6.94 12.86 14.33
CA SER A 209 5.68 12.95 15.08
C SER A 209 4.45 12.95 14.17
N THR A 210 4.62 13.37 12.92
CA THR A 210 3.58 13.51 11.91
C THR A 210 4.09 12.96 10.59
N VAL A 211 3.22 12.26 9.87
CA VAL A 211 3.45 11.79 8.51
C VAL A 211 2.47 12.48 7.57
N THR A 212 2.91 12.77 6.35
CA THR A 212 2.06 13.29 5.27
C THR A 212 2.01 12.31 4.12
N ALA A 213 0.89 12.27 3.41
CA ALA A 213 0.73 11.51 2.18
C ALA A 213 -0.24 12.24 1.23
N GLU A 214 -0.15 11.93 -0.05
CA GLU A 214 -1.16 12.33 -1.04
C GLU A 214 -2.12 11.16 -1.27
N VAL A 215 -3.42 11.40 -1.07
CA VAL A 215 -4.48 10.43 -1.38
C VAL A 215 -5.21 10.87 -2.63
N LEU A 216 -5.47 9.94 -3.54
CA LEU A 216 -6.09 10.20 -4.83
C LEU A 216 -7.20 9.19 -5.13
N PHE A 217 -8.30 9.70 -5.69
CA PHE A 217 -9.42 8.93 -6.21
C PHE A 217 -9.62 9.29 -7.68
N LEU A 218 -9.26 8.37 -8.57
CA LEU A 218 -9.55 8.53 -10.01
C LEU A 218 -10.30 7.30 -10.50
N GLY A 219 -11.15 7.48 -11.50
CA GLY A 219 -11.78 6.38 -12.21
C GLY A 219 -10.73 5.38 -12.70
N ALA A 220 -11.01 4.08 -12.56
CA ALA A 220 -10.12 3.01 -12.95
C ALA A 220 -10.90 1.91 -13.66
N ALA A 221 -10.34 1.38 -14.75
CA ALA A 221 -10.95 0.29 -15.50
C ALA A 221 -10.81 -1.05 -14.75
N PRO A 222 -11.76 -1.99 -14.91
CA PRO A 222 -11.68 -3.31 -14.28
C PRO A 222 -10.53 -4.15 -14.83
N THR A 223 -10.18 -3.95 -16.10
CA THR A 223 -9.04 -4.61 -16.76
C THR A 223 -7.94 -3.61 -17.03
N GLN A 224 -6.70 -4.07 -16.91
CA GLN A 224 -5.55 -3.28 -17.33
C GLN A 224 -5.61 -3.06 -18.85
N SER A 225 -5.12 -1.89 -19.28
CA SER A 225 -4.77 -1.63 -20.68
C SER A 225 -3.89 -0.40 -20.77
N VAL A 226 -3.13 -0.29 -21.86
CA VAL A 226 -2.37 0.92 -22.18
C VAL A 226 -3.24 1.80 -23.07
N VAL A 227 -3.78 2.87 -22.49
CA VAL A 227 -4.59 3.87 -23.19
C VAL A 227 -3.75 4.61 -24.23
N ARG A 228 -2.53 5.00 -23.83
CA ARG A 228 -1.61 5.73 -24.69
C ARG A 228 -0.17 5.53 -24.22
N ALA A 229 0.76 5.64 -25.16
CA ALA A 229 2.18 5.78 -24.85
C ALA A 229 2.78 6.82 -25.79
N ILE A 230 3.57 7.73 -25.24
CA ILE A 230 4.18 8.88 -25.89
C ILE A 230 5.64 8.93 -25.45
N SER A 231 6.57 9.15 -26.38
CA SER A 231 7.95 9.50 -26.05
C SER A 231 8.18 10.99 -26.27
N TYR A 232 9.01 11.60 -25.44
CA TYR A 232 9.49 12.97 -25.60
C TYR A 232 11.00 12.98 -25.87
N PRO A 233 11.51 13.99 -26.58
CA PRO A 233 10.80 15.17 -27.10
C PRO A 233 9.84 14.81 -28.26
N ASN A 234 8.65 15.45 -28.29
CA ASN A 234 7.64 15.26 -29.34
C ASN A 234 6.79 16.53 -29.55
N PRO A 235 7.02 17.30 -30.64
CA PRO A 235 8.05 17.08 -31.68
C PRO A 235 9.47 17.21 -31.10
N ALA A 236 10.48 16.72 -31.83
CA ALA A 236 11.89 16.71 -31.39
C ALA A 236 12.53 18.12 -31.36
N THR A 237 11.98 19.03 -30.56
CA THR A 237 12.50 20.38 -30.35
C THR A 237 13.21 20.42 -29.00
N GLY A 238 14.53 20.20 -29.02
CA GLY A 238 15.38 20.10 -27.83
C GLY A 238 15.65 18.66 -27.39
N LEU A 239 16.59 18.48 -26.46
CA LEU A 239 17.07 17.16 -26.02
C LEU A 239 16.21 16.51 -24.93
N SER A 240 15.27 17.22 -24.31
CA SER A 240 14.47 16.67 -23.21
C SER A 240 13.07 17.29 -23.12
N ARG A 241 12.17 16.57 -22.43
CA ARG A 241 10.84 17.09 -22.08
C ARG A 241 10.97 18.25 -21.08
N PRO A 242 10.18 19.33 -21.22
CA PRO A 242 10.13 20.38 -20.20
C PRO A 242 9.84 19.80 -18.80
N GLY A 243 10.67 20.17 -17.82
CA GLY A 243 10.58 19.70 -16.43
C GLY A 243 11.20 18.33 -16.16
N ALA A 244 11.80 17.66 -17.16
CA ALA A 244 12.56 16.44 -16.92
C ALA A 244 13.85 16.74 -16.14
N PRO A 245 14.33 15.79 -15.30
CA PRO A 245 15.59 15.94 -14.58
C PRO A 245 16.78 16.22 -15.53
N PRO A 246 17.79 17.01 -15.10
CA PRO A 246 19.00 17.24 -15.88
C PRO A 246 19.65 15.93 -16.33
N GLY A 247 20.08 15.88 -17.59
CA GLY A 247 20.68 14.68 -18.19
C GLY A 247 19.67 13.67 -18.78
N THR A 248 18.38 13.94 -18.70
CA THR A 248 17.36 13.16 -19.44
C THR A 248 17.49 13.40 -20.93
N TRP A 249 17.55 12.34 -21.73
CA TRP A 249 17.56 12.39 -23.20
C TRP A 249 16.19 12.06 -23.79
N SER A 250 15.44 11.16 -23.14
CA SER A 250 14.09 10.86 -23.57
C SER A 250 13.22 10.55 -22.36
N THR A 251 12.03 11.15 -22.33
CA THR A 251 11.00 10.79 -21.36
C THR A 251 9.99 9.90 -22.05
N LEU A 252 9.82 8.69 -21.56
CA LEU A 252 8.67 7.86 -21.89
C LEU A 252 7.51 8.26 -20.98
N ARG A 253 6.34 8.51 -21.55
CA ARG A 253 5.08 8.65 -20.82
C ARG A 253 4.10 7.57 -21.27
N VAL A 254 3.53 6.88 -20.30
CA VAL A 254 2.45 5.91 -20.52
C VAL A 254 1.21 6.36 -19.78
N GLN A 255 0.05 6.15 -20.41
CA GLN A 255 -1.28 6.31 -19.80
C GLN A 255 -1.91 4.92 -19.70
N LEU A 256 -2.28 4.55 -18.49
CA LEU A 256 -2.88 3.27 -18.14
C LEU A 256 -4.35 3.46 -17.77
N ALA A 257 -5.18 2.46 -18.04
CA ALA A 257 -6.61 2.56 -17.74
C ALA A 257 -6.94 2.42 -16.24
N ARG A 258 -5.99 1.95 -15.44
CA ARG A 258 -6.06 1.79 -13.99
C ARG A 258 -4.65 1.92 -13.38
N PRO A 259 -4.50 2.16 -12.05
CA PRO A 259 -3.19 2.26 -11.45
C PRO A 259 -2.52 0.89 -11.36
N VAL A 260 -1.20 0.88 -11.32
CA VAL A 260 -0.39 -0.33 -11.19
C VAL A 260 0.71 -0.13 -10.16
N ALA A 261 0.94 -1.14 -9.31
CA ALA A 261 2.07 -1.16 -8.40
C ALA A 261 3.41 -1.23 -9.17
N PRO A 262 4.51 -0.64 -8.64
CA PRO A 262 5.82 -0.66 -9.30
C PRO A 262 6.32 -2.06 -9.69
N ALA A 263 6.07 -3.07 -8.86
CA ALA A 263 6.47 -4.45 -9.13
C ALA A 263 5.81 -5.07 -10.37
N ALA A 264 4.63 -4.57 -10.76
CA ALA A 264 3.86 -5.04 -11.92
C ALA A 264 4.09 -4.18 -13.18
N LEU A 265 5.04 -3.25 -13.13
CA LEU A 265 5.35 -2.31 -14.21
C LEU A 265 6.76 -2.54 -14.74
N LYS A 266 6.93 -2.57 -16.07
CA LYS A 266 8.22 -2.76 -16.72
C LYS A 266 8.29 -2.07 -18.08
N ALA A 267 9.47 -1.56 -18.43
CA ALA A 267 9.79 -1.18 -19.80
C ALA A 267 11.07 -1.86 -20.27
N THR A 268 11.11 -2.22 -21.54
CA THR A 268 12.31 -2.71 -22.22
C THR A 268 12.48 -2.05 -23.56
N LEU A 269 13.62 -1.42 -23.76
CA LEU A 269 14.05 -0.78 -24.98
C LEU A 269 14.85 -1.75 -25.85
N TYR A 270 14.58 -1.75 -27.15
CA TYR A 270 15.24 -2.57 -28.15
C TYR A 270 15.68 -1.72 -29.34
N THR A 271 16.75 -2.12 -30.01
CA THR A 271 17.06 -1.62 -31.36
C THR A 271 16.01 -2.12 -32.36
N LEU A 272 15.98 -1.56 -33.58
CA LEU A 272 15.10 -2.06 -34.64
C LEU A 272 15.38 -3.51 -35.03
N GLN A 273 16.61 -4.00 -34.80
CA GLN A 273 17.00 -5.40 -35.01
C GLN A 273 16.57 -6.31 -33.85
N GLY A 274 15.92 -5.77 -32.81
CA GLY A 274 15.44 -6.54 -31.66
C GLY A 274 16.50 -6.81 -30.60
N VAL A 275 17.64 -6.12 -30.63
CA VAL A 275 18.67 -6.25 -29.59
C VAL A 275 18.25 -5.43 -28.38
N ARG A 276 18.27 -6.04 -27.19
CA ARG A 276 17.93 -5.35 -25.93
C ARG A 276 18.96 -4.26 -25.64
N VAL A 277 18.48 -3.04 -25.40
CA VAL A 277 19.29 -1.87 -25.04
C VAL A 277 19.22 -1.65 -23.54
N ARG A 278 18.00 -1.61 -23.00
CA ARG A 278 17.79 -1.38 -21.57
C ARG A 278 16.46 -1.90 -21.08
N SER A 279 16.46 -2.58 -19.95
CA SER A 279 15.24 -2.89 -19.19
C SER A 279 15.22 -2.12 -17.87
N VAL A 280 14.04 -1.64 -17.48
CA VAL A 280 13.80 -1.02 -16.17
C VAL A 280 12.55 -1.60 -15.51
N SER A 281 12.59 -1.73 -14.17
CA SER A 281 11.41 -2.04 -13.34
C SER A 281 10.56 -0.79 -13.12
N GLY A 282 9.38 -0.98 -12.51
CA GLY A 282 8.47 0.11 -12.18
C GLY A 282 9.05 1.15 -11.23
N ASP A 283 10.07 0.83 -10.45
CA ASP A 283 10.73 1.78 -9.54
C ASP A 283 11.43 2.91 -10.29
N ALA A 284 11.74 2.72 -11.58
CA ALA A 284 12.29 3.76 -12.43
C ALA A 284 11.22 4.74 -12.95
N PHE A 285 9.93 4.47 -12.69
CA PHE A 285 8.83 5.29 -13.15
C PHE A 285 8.36 6.22 -12.05
N THR A 286 8.15 7.47 -12.43
CA THR A 286 7.46 8.46 -11.62
C THR A 286 5.97 8.40 -11.94
N PHE A 287 5.12 8.15 -10.93
CA PHE A 287 3.68 8.36 -11.06
C PHE A 287 3.38 9.86 -11.16
N ARG A 288 2.64 10.27 -12.20
CA ARG A 288 2.31 11.66 -12.49
C ARG A 288 0.87 11.97 -12.13
N GLN A 289 0.62 12.14 -10.84
CA GLN A 289 -0.69 12.51 -10.30
C GLN A 289 -1.24 13.78 -10.97
N ASP A 290 -0.40 14.79 -11.20
CA ASP A 290 -0.78 16.08 -11.81
C ASP A 290 -1.26 15.96 -13.27
N LEU A 291 -0.94 14.85 -13.94
CA LEU A 291 -1.34 14.57 -15.31
C LEU A 291 -2.41 13.47 -15.40
N SER A 292 -2.71 12.81 -14.28
CA SER A 292 -3.66 11.71 -14.22
C SER A 292 -5.09 12.21 -14.05
N LYS A 293 -6.02 11.49 -14.65
CA LYS A 293 -7.47 11.72 -14.51
C LYS A 293 -8.20 10.39 -14.66
N ASP A 294 -9.52 10.39 -14.52
CA ASP A 294 -10.33 9.18 -14.65
C ASP A 294 -9.97 8.36 -15.89
N PHE A 295 -9.64 7.10 -15.67
CA PHE A 295 -9.26 6.10 -16.66
C PHE A 295 -7.99 6.44 -17.46
N GLU A 296 -7.20 7.43 -17.01
CA GLU A 296 -5.92 7.83 -17.59
C GLU A 296 -4.88 8.05 -16.48
N TRP A 297 -4.25 6.96 -16.03
CA TRP A 297 -3.21 6.93 -15.02
C TRP A 297 -1.83 7.08 -15.64
N VAL A 298 -1.12 8.17 -15.33
CA VAL A 298 0.08 8.57 -16.04
C VAL A 298 1.35 8.17 -15.29
N TYR A 299 2.26 7.48 -15.98
CA TYR A 299 3.59 7.14 -15.47
C TYR A 299 4.65 7.62 -16.44
N GLU A 300 5.78 8.10 -15.91
CA GLU A 300 6.90 8.58 -16.71
C GLU A 300 8.21 7.91 -16.33
N TRP A 301 8.98 7.51 -17.34
CA TRP A 301 10.35 7.07 -17.19
C TRP A 301 11.28 8.03 -17.93
N ASP A 302 12.13 8.72 -17.18
CA ASP A 302 13.17 9.59 -17.71
C ASP A 302 14.45 8.80 -17.98
N TRP A 303 14.77 8.59 -19.25
CA TRP A 303 15.93 7.84 -19.69
C TRP A 303 17.09 8.77 -20.08
N ASN A 304 18.27 8.46 -19.56
CA ASN A 304 19.51 9.20 -19.79
C ASN A 304 20.28 8.78 -21.05
N GLY A 305 19.66 7.96 -21.92
CA GLY A 305 20.29 7.52 -23.17
C GLY A 305 21.34 6.42 -23.02
N ARG A 306 21.57 5.87 -21.82
CA ARG A 306 22.57 4.81 -21.61
C ARG A 306 21.96 3.41 -21.69
N ASP A 307 22.69 2.47 -22.26
CA ASP A 307 22.34 1.05 -22.30
C ASP A 307 22.62 0.34 -20.94
N GLU A 308 22.47 -0.98 -20.90
CA GLU A 308 22.71 -1.80 -19.71
C GLU A 308 24.17 -1.88 -19.26
N SER A 309 25.10 -1.68 -20.17
CA SER A 309 26.54 -1.62 -19.85
C SER A 309 26.95 -0.24 -19.32
N GLY A 310 26.05 0.74 -19.42
CA GLY A 310 26.30 2.13 -19.04
C GLY A 310 26.87 2.97 -20.17
N GLU A 311 27.00 2.43 -21.39
CA GLU A 311 27.48 3.13 -22.57
C GLU A 311 26.37 3.97 -23.21
N ASP A 312 26.75 5.02 -23.93
CA ASP A 312 25.80 5.88 -24.64
C ASP A 312 25.14 5.07 -25.78
N ALA A 313 23.82 4.99 -25.79
CA ALA A 313 23.08 4.44 -26.93
C ALA A 313 23.24 5.35 -28.16
N ALA A 314 23.30 4.73 -29.35
CA ALA A 314 23.42 5.47 -30.60
C ALA A 314 22.17 6.34 -30.88
N SER A 315 22.33 7.46 -31.57
CA SER A 315 21.18 8.17 -32.11
C SER A 315 20.45 7.28 -33.12
N GLY A 316 19.12 7.18 -33.01
CA GLY A 316 18.35 6.31 -33.89
C GLY A 316 16.92 6.07 -33.42
N VAL A 317 16.23 5.20 -34.15
CA VAL A 317 14.88 4.74 -33.78
C VAL A 317 15.01 3.44 -32.98
N TYR A 318 14.27 3.34 -31.89
CA TYR A 318 14.23 2.20 -31.00
C TYR A 318 12.80 1.70 -30.85
N SER A 319 12.64 0.41 -30.56
CA SER A 319 11.35 -0.16 -30.16
C SER A 319 11.30 -0.27 -28.65
N LEU A 320 10.31 0.34 -28.04
CA LEU A 320 9.96 0.18 -26.64
C LEU A 320 8.88 -0.89 -26.51
N LEU A 321 9.10 -1.86 -25.62
CA LEU A 321 8.09 -2.78 -25.11
C LEU A 321 7.74 -2.36 -23.68
N PHE A 322 6.48 -2.05 -23.47
CA PHE A 322 5.93 -1.72 -22.17
C PHE A 322 5.07 -2.88 -21.66
N GLU A 323 5.23 -3.24 -20.40
CA GLU A 323 4.46 -4.29 -19.74
C GLU A 323 3.86 -3.74 -18.43
N ALA A 324 2.55 -3.86 -18.26
CA ALA A 324 1.86 -3.54 -17.01
C ALA A 324 0.84 -4.63 -16.71
N ASP A 325 0.99 -5.29 -15.56
CA ASP A 325 0.07 -6.32 -15.08
C ASP A 325 -0.23 -7.42 -16.14
N GLY A 326 0.81 -7.83 -16.86
CA GLY A 326 0.75 -8.83 -17.93
C GLY A 326 0.39 -8.30 -19.33
N ASP A 327 -0.20 -7.10 -19.43
CA ASP A 327 -0.50 -6.48 -20.72
C ASP A 327 0.74 -5.88 -21.37
N LYS A 328 0.88 -6.07 -22.69
CA LYS A 328 2.06 -5.63 -23.45
C LYS A 328 1.70 -4.67 -24.57
N VAL A 329 2.43 -3.56 -24.67
CA VAL A 329 2.35 -2.64 -25.81
C VAL A 329 3.73 -2.32 -26.36
N ARG A 330 3.86 -2.37 -27.68
CA ARG A 330 5.05 -1.91 -28.39
C ARG A 330 4.85 -0.54 -29.01
N LYS A 331 5.84 0.34 -28.87
CA LYS A 331 5.91 1.65 -29.53
C LYS A 331 7.30 1.89 -30.08
N SER A 332 7.38 2.54 -31.23
CA SER A 332 8.66 3.08 -31.73
C SER A 332 8.91 4.43 -31.05
N ILE A 333 10.13 4.63 -30.58
CA ILE A 333 10.60 5.89 -30.02
C ILE A 333 11.83 6.37 -30.81
N LEU A 334 11.95 7.67 -30.96
CA LEU A 334 13.13 8.29 -31.56
C LEU A 334 14.05 8.78 -30.45
N VAL A 335 15.34 8.48 -30.58
CA VAL A 335 16.38 8.90 -29.65
C VAL A 335 17.39 9.72 -30.45
N GLN A 336 17.56 10.98 -30.08
CA GLN A 336 18.49 11.90 -30.74
C GLN A 336 19.45 12.44 -29.68
N ARG A 337 20.75 12.33 -29.98
CA ARG A 337 21.85 12.96 -29.25
C ARG A 337 22.10 14.37 -29.77
#